data_AF-A0A842SM30-F1
#
_entry.id   AF-A0A842SM30-F1
#
_cell.length_a   1.000
_cell.length_b   1.000
_cell.length_c   1.000
_cell.angle_alpha   90.00
_cell.angle_beta   90.00
_cell.angle_gamma   90.00
#
_symmetry.space_group_name_H-M   'P 1'
#
loop_
_entity.id
_entity.type
_entity.pdbx_description
1 polymer ?
#
loop_
_entity_poly.entity_id
_entity_poly.type
_entity_poly.pdbx_seq_one_letter_code
_entity_poly.pdbx_strand_id
1 'polypeptide(L)'
;MSKPSLTRDTLELVVTAVVFIVMGMFLGNLILITVGLAPVIFLALGVLIGMPTVKMAERVGKDIKVNVDDKVSDRVTVEIEGGPGLVTVSDRLPKSFALEEGTNFRAVWKGLQPKTIEFGYLALCAKRGYFDVRNIDFEARHPLMI
;
A
#
# COMPACT_ATOMS: atom_id res chain seq x y z
N MET A 1 3.93 5.71 12.14
CA MET A 1 5.33 5.98 11.72
C MET A 1 6.15 4.74 12.09
N SER A 2 6.16 3.72 11.25
CA SER A 2 6.93 2.50 11.52
C SER A 2 8.40 2.76 11.20
N LYS A 3 9.30 2.38 12.13
CA LYS A 3 10.73 2.28 11.86
C LYS A 3 10.92 1.28 10.71
N PRO A 4 11.74 1.59 9.68
CA PRO A 4 12.12 0.56 8.72
C PRO A 4 12.99 -0.45 9.47
N SER A 5 12.42 -1.58 9.86
CA SER A 5 13.20 -2.75 10.22
C SER A 5 13.99 -3.16 8.98
N LEU A 6 15.31 -3.23 9.05
CA LEU A 6 16.11 -3.82 7.98
C LEU A 6 15.57 -5.24 7.73
N THR A 7 14.91 -5.43 6.60
CA THR A 7 14.55 -6.74 6.09
C THR A 7 15.84 -7.51 5.80
N ARG A 8 15.84 -8.82 6.03
CA ARG A 8 17.01 -9.70 5.84
C ARG A 8 17.63 -9.51 4.45
N ASP A 9 16.77 -9.35 3.44
CA ASP A 9 17.17 -9.16 2.05
C ASP A 9 17.92 -7.83 1.83
N THR A 10 17.50 -6.76 2.51
CA THR A 10 18.21 -5.47 2.49
C THR A 10 19.61 -5.61 3.09
N LEU A 11 19.75 -6.35 4.19
CA LEU A 11 21.05 -6.60 4.82
C LEU A 11 21.97 -7.41 3.90
N GLU A 12 21.45 -8.46 3.25
CA GLU A 12 22.22 -9.28 2.31
C GLU A 12 22.71 -8.44 1.11
N LEU A 13 21.88 -7.55 0.57
CA LEU A 13 22.28 -6.61 -0.49
C LEU A 13 23.41 -5.68 -0.04
N VAL A 14 23.28 -5.09 1.15
CA VAL A 14 24.28 -4.16 1.71
C VAL A 14 25.60 -4.87 1.96
N VAL A 15 25.57 -6.06 2.58
CA VAL A 15 26.78 -6.85 2.85
C VAL A 15 27.47 -7.22 1.54
N THR A 16 26.70 -7.67 0.54
CA THR A 16 27.24 -8.04 -0.77
C THR A 16 27.90 -6.85 -1.46
N ALA A 17 27.27 -5.67 -1.44
CA ALA A 17 27.84 -4.44 -1.97
C ALA A 17 29.18 -4.08 -1.29
N VAL A 18 29.20 -4.10 0.05
CA VAL A 18 30.41 -3.77 0.83
C VAL A 18 31.53 -4.76 0.53
N VAL A 19 31.24 -6.07 0.49
CA VAL A 19 32.24 -7.10 0.17
C VAL A 19 32.83 -6.87 -1.22
N PHE A 20 32.02 -6.61 -2.25
CA PHE A 20 32.52 -6.36 -3.59
C PHE A 20 33.37 -5.09 -3.69
N ILE A 21 32.97 -4.01 -3.02
CA ILE A 21 33.75 -2.76 -2.99
C ILE A 21 35.09 -2.98 -2.29
N VAL A 22 35.08 -3.56 -1.08
CA VAL A 22 36.31 -3.78 -0.30
C VAL A 22 37.26 -4.74 -1.03
N MET A 23 36.74 -5.84 -1.57
CA MET A 23 37.54 -6.81 -2.32
C MET A 23 38.09 -6.18 -3.61
N GLY A 24 37.27 -5.38 -4.32
CA GLY A 24 37.69 -4.64 -5.49
C GLY A 24 38.80 -3.62 -5.21
N MET A 25 38.68 -2.89 -4.10
CA MET A 25 39.75 -1.98 -3.65
C MET A 25 41.03 -2.74 -3.29
N PHE A 26 40.93 -3.85 -2.59
CA PHE A 26 42.09 -4.66 -2.20
C PHE A 26 42.82 -5.26 -3.41
N LEU A 27 42.08 -5.74 -4.41
CA LEU A 27 42.62 -6.30 -5.66
C LEU A 27 43.03 -5.22 -6.68
N GLY A 28 42.73 -3.94 -6.44
CA GLY A 28 42.89 -2.88 -7.43
C GLY A 28 42.00 -3.07 -8.68
N ASN A 29 40.88 -3.78 -8.54
CA ASN A 29 40.00 -4.14 -9.65
C ASN A 29 38.78 -3.22 -9.72
N LEU A 30 38.80 -2.32 -10.71
CA LEU A 30 37.72 -1.36 -10.96
C LEU A 30 36.36 -2.03 -11.23
N ILE A 31 36.34 -3.20 -11.88
CA ILE A 31 35.11 -3.92 -12.24
C ILE A 31 34.38 -4.39 -10.97
N LEU A 32 35.12 -4.88 -9.97
CA LEU A 32 34.55 -5.30 -8.69
C LEU A 32 33.94 -4.13 -7.93
N ILE A 33 34.61 -2.97 -7.97
CA ILE A 33 34.12 -1.74 -7.33
C ILE A 33 32.81 -1.27 -8.00
N THR A 34 32.74 -1.26 -9.33
CA THR A 34 31.53 -0.82 -10.05
C THR A 34 30.36 -1.76 -9.84
N VAL A 35 30.59 -3.08 -9.83
CA VAL A 35 29.56 -4.09 -9.50
C VAL A 35 29.05 -3.90 -8.08
N GLY A 36 29.94 -3.65 -7.11
CA GLY A 36 29.55 -3.38 -5.73
C GLY A 36 28.75 -2.08 -5.55
N LEU A 37 28.88 -1.11 -6.47
CA LEU A 37 28.08 0.11 -6.47
C LEU A 37 26.62 -0.11 -6.91
N ALA A 38 26.34 -1.12 -7.74
CA ALA A 38 25.01 -1.33 -8.31
C ALA A 38 23.92 -1.56 -7.24
N PRO A 39 24.12 -2.43 -6.22
CA PRO A 39 23.14 -2.57 -5.13
C PRO A 39 22.98 -1.29 -4.29
N VAL A 40 24.05 -0.50 -4.12
CA VAL A 40 24.00 0.78 -3.39
C VAL A 40 23.11 1.78 -4.13
N ILE A 41 23.31 1.93 -5.45
CA ILE A 41 22.47 2.79 -6.29
C ILE A 41 21.01 2.32 -6.23
N PHE A 42 20.79 1.01 -6.33
CA PHE A 42 19.45 0.43 -6.29
C PHE A 42 18.72 0.77 -4.98
N LEU A 43 19.38 0.57 -3.84
CA LEU A 43 18.82 0.92 -2.53
C LEU A 43 18.59 2.43 -2.38
N ALA A 44 19.55 3.26 -2.84
CA ALA A 44 19.41 4.70 -2.80
C ALA A 44 18.21 5.21 -3.60
N LEU A 45 17.98 4.64 -4.79
CA LEU A 45 16.80 4.94 -5.60
C LEU A 45 15.51 4.50 -4.91
N GLY A 46 15.49 3.31 -4.31
CA GLY A 46 14.33 2.82 -3.55
C GLY A 46 13.94 3.75 -2.39
N VAL A 47 14.93 4.26 -1.65
CA VAL A 47 14.72 5.23 -0.57
C VAL A 47 14.25 6.58 -1.09
N LEU A 48 14.86 7.09 -2.17
CA LEU A 48 14.52 8.40 -2.73
C LEU A 48 13.11 8.45 -3.31
N ILE A 49 12.68 7.37 -3.97
CA ILE A 49 11.37 7.26 -4.60
C ILE A 49 10.26 7.14 -3.53
N GLY A 50 10.53 6.45 -2.42
CA GLY A 50 9.62 6.33 -1.27
C GLY A 50 8.34 5.54 -1.55
N MET A 51 7.57 5.21 -0.51
CA MET A 51 6.34 4.41 -0.65
C MET A 51 5.12 5.26 -1.04
N PRO A 52 4.09 4.67 -1.69
CA PRO A 52 2.81 5.35 -1.87
C PRO A 52 2.15 5.59 -0.49
N THR A 53 1.44 6.71 -0.38
CA THR A 53 0.77 7.12 0.87
C THR A 53 -0.67 7.46 0.57
N VAL A 54 -1.59 7.04 1.45
CA VAL A 54 -2.99 7.44 1.37
C VAL A 54 -3.14 8.75 2.15
N LYS A 55 -3.51 9.81 1.45
CA LYS A 55 -3.66 11.15 2.03
C LYS A 55 -5.05 11.32 2.63
N MET A 56 -6.06 10.80 1.95
CA MET A 56 -7.46 10.95 2.34
C MET A 56 -8.24 9.71 1.91
N ALA A 57 -9.09 9.22 2.80
CA ALA A 57 -10.07 8.18 2.51
C ALA A 57 -11.40 8.61 3.09
N GLU A 58 -12.31 9.04 2.22
CA GLU A 58 -13.62 9.55 2.63
C GLU A 58 -14.73 8.61 2.15
N ARG A 59 -15.68 8.39 3.04
CA ARG A 59 -16.93 7.68 2.76
C ARG A 59 -17.99 8.71 2.37
N VAL A 60 -18.46 8.63 1.14
CA VAL A 60 -19.55 9.44 0.58
C VAL A 60 -20.84 8.62 0.65
N GLY A 61 -21.26 8.29 1.87
CA GLY A 61 -22.49 7.56 2.18
C GLY A 61 -23.38 8.38 3.13
N LYS A 62 -24.69 8.44 2.84
CA LYS A 62 -25.65 9.33 3.55
C LYS A 62 -26.57 8.62 4.56
N ASP A 63 -26.49 7.30 4.68
CA ASP A 63 -27.54 6.55 5.38
C ASP A 63 -27.19 6.29 6.84
N ILE A 64 -27.65 7.20 7.70
CA ILE A 64 -27.47 7.14 9.16
C ILE A 64 -28.44 6.12 9.81
N LYS A 65 -29.51 5.72 9.10
CA LYS A 65 -30.52 4.76 9.56
C LYS A 65 -30.98 3.88 8.40
N VAL A 66 -30.89 2.57 8.58
CA VAL A 66 -31.22 1.55 7.57
C VAL A 66 -32.06 0.49 8.28
N ASN A 67 -33.12 -0.01 7.63
CA ASN A 67 -33.90 -1.10 8.21
C ASN A 67 -33.21 -2.46 7.97
N VAL A 68 -33.72 -3.49 8.65
CA VAL A 68 -33.31 -4.87 8.34
C VAL A 68 -33.85 -5.22 6.96
N ASP A 69 -33.05 -5.96 6.18
CA ASP A 69 -33.31 -6.35 4.79
C ASP A 69 -33.29 -5.20 3.77
N ASP A 70 -33.05 -3.96 4.21
CA ASP A 70 -32.74 -2.85 3.32
C ASP A 70 -31.30 -2.93 2.79
N LYS A 71 -31.10 -2.39 1.60
CA LYS A 71 -29.81 -2.28 0.93
C LYS A 71 -29.17 -0.93 1.25
N VAL A 72 -27.90 -0.96 1.65
CA VAL A 72 -27.08 0.23 1.86
C VAL A 72 -26.17 0.41 0.66
N SER A 73 -26.24 1.58 0.03
CA SER A 73 -25.25 1.97 -0.98
C SER A 73 -24.19 2.83 -0.34
N ASP A 74 -22.94 2.46 -0.56
CA ASP A 74 -21.82 3.26 -0.10
C ASP A 74 -20.80 3.51 -1.19
N ARG A 75 -20.13 4.66 -1.10
CA ARG A 75 -19.06 5.06 -2.01
C ARG A 75 -17.88 5.54 -1.20
N VAL A 76 -16.71 5.04 -1.55
CA VAL A 76 -15.45 5.41 -0.92
C VAL A 76 -14.57 6.07 -1.97
N THR A 77 -14.12 7.29 -1.66
CA THR A 77 -13.16 8.05 -2.44
C THR A 77 -11.84 8.09 -1.70
N VAL A 78 -10.77 7.63 -2.36
CA VAL A 78 -9.42 7.59 -1.77
C VAL A 78 -8.45 8.36 -2.65
N GLU A 79 -7.73 9.29 -2.04
CA GLU A 79 -6.66 10.08 -2.64
C GLU A 79 -5.30 9.48 -2.25
N ILE A 80 -4.55 9.04 -3.27
CA ILE A 80 -3.26 8.37 -3.12
C ILE A 80 -2.16 9.28 -3.68
N GLU A 81 -1.18 9.59 -2.84
CA GLU A 81 0.00 10.40 -3.15
C GLU A 81 1.31 9.62 -2.86
N GLY A 82 2.47 10.29 -2.87
CA GLY A 82 3.77 9.69 -2.56
C GLY A 82 4.42 8.98 -3.77
N GLY A 83 5.21 7.94 -3.51
CA GLY A 83 5.92 7.19 -4.55
C GLY A 83 5.04 6.18 -5.32
N PRO A 84 5.54 5.58 -6.41
CA PRO A 84 4.88 4.51 -7.15
C PRO A 84 4.75 3.22 -6.33
N GLY A 85 3.67 2.48 -6.53
CA GLY A 85 3.53 1.16 -5.94
C GLY A 85 2.11 0.63 -6.00
N LEU A 86 1.93 -0.54 -5.42
CA LEU A 86 0.64 -1.17 -5.27
C LEU A 86 -0.01 -0.64 -3.99
N VAL A 87 -1.21 -0.09 -4.11
CA VAL A 87 -2.03 0.30 -2.98
C VAL A 87 -3.29 -0.54 -2.99
N THR A 88 -3.53 -1.19 -1.87
CA THR A 88 -4.71 -1.98 -1.61
C THR A 88 -5.56 -1.25 -0.60
N VAL A 89 -6.80 -0.96 -0.97
CA VAL A 89 -7.79 -0.35 -0.08
C VAL A 89 -8.88 -1.37 0.18
N SER A 90 -9.22 -1.57 1.44
CA SER A 90 -10.31 -2.44 1.86
C SER A 90 -11.21 -1.73 2.86
N ASP A 91 -12.49 -1.71 2.55
CA ASP A 91 -13.51 -1.26 3.47
C ASP A 91 -14.05 -2.46 4.26
N ARG A 92 -13.83 -2.44 5.57
CA ARG A 92 -14.13 -3.58 6.44
C ARG A 92 -15.59 -3.56 6.88
N LEU A 93 -16.40 -4.29 6.14
CA LEU A 93 -17.80 -4.50 6.46
C LEU A 93 -17.96 -5.39 7.73
N PRO A 94 -18.88 -5.03 8.65
CA PRO A 94 -19.23 -5.91 9.77
C PRO A 94 -19.83 -7.23 9.25
N LYS A 95 -19.61 -8.34 9.97
CA LYS A 95 -20.09 -9.68 9.59
C LYS A 95 -21.61 -9.80 9.38
N SER A 96 -22.38 -8.81 9.85
CA SER A 96 -23.83 -8.74 9.71
C SER A 96 -24.28 -8.15 8.37
N PHE A 97 -23.36 -7.61 7.58
CA PHE A 97 -23.61 -7.09 6.25
C PHE A 97 -23.15 -8.12 5.22
N ALA A 98 -24.03 -8.42 4.26
CA ALA A 98 -23.70 -9.26 3.11
C ALA A 98 -23.45 -8.35 1.90
N LEU A 99 -22.27 -8.45 1.28
CA LEU A 99 -21.99 -7.75 0.03
C LEU A 99 -22.83 -8.39 -1.08
N GLU A 100 -23.71 -7.61 -1.70
CA GLU A 100 -24.60 -8.08 -2.76
C GLU A 100 -24.05 -7.69 -4.14
N GLU A 101 -23.63 -6.43 -4.30
CA GLU A 101 -23.09 -5.91 -5.56
C GLU A 101 -21.90 -4.97 -5.32
N GLY A 102 -21.04 -4.85 -6.34
CA GLY A 102 -19.84 -4.02 -6.30
C GLY A 102 -18.67 -4.69 -5.58
N THR A 103 -17.77 -3.89 -5.01
CA THR A 103 -16.58 -4.43 -4.33
C THR A 103 -16.19 -3.53 -3.17
N ASN A 104 -15.99 -4.11 -1.99
CA ASN A 104 -15.48 -3.42 -0.81
C ASN A 104 -13.94 -3.46 -0.71
N PHE A 105 -13.27 -3.86 -1.80
CA PHE A 105 -11.84 -4.07 -1.89
C PHE A 105 -11.35 -3.61 -3.26
N ARG A 106 -10.21 -2.91 -3.31
CA ARG A 106 -9.59 -2.52 -4.57
C ARG A 106 -8.08 -2.46 -4.46
N ALA A 107 -7.41 -3.16 -5.37
CA ALA A 107 -5.97 -3.04 -5.56
C ALA A 107 -5.68 -2.17 -6.78
N VAL A 108 -4.84 -1.14 -6.62
CA VAL A 108 -4.54 -0.18 -7.68
C VAL A 108 -3.03 0.11 -7.71
N TRP A 109 -2.47 0.10 -8.91
CA TRP A 109 -1.16 0.66 -9.16
C TRP A 109 -1.25 2.19 -9.22
N LYS A 110 -0.53 2.90 -8.33
CA LYS A 110 -0.51 4.36 -8.28
C LYS A 110 0.17 4.95 -9.52
N GLY A 111 1.32 4.39 -9.91
CA GLY A 111 2.22 5.01 -10.89
C GLY A 111 2.95 6.23 -10.30
N LEU A 112 3.48 7.12 -11.13
CA LEU A 112 4.25 8.27 -10.67
C LEU A 112 3.38 9.45 -10.20
N GLN A 113 2.25 9.68 -10.88
CA GLN A 113 1.35 10.79 -10.56
C GLN A 113 0.42 10.47 -9.38
N PRO A 114 -0.09 11.49 -8.67
CA PRO A 114 -1.20 11.32 -7.72
C PRO A 114 -2.39 10.67 -8.39
N LYS A 115 -3.15 9.88 -7.63
CA LYS A 115 -4.28 9.14 -8.17
C LYS A 115 -5.43 9.12 -7.19
N THR A 116 -6.60 9.55 -7.67
CA THR A 116 -7.86 9.41 -6.96
C THR A 116 -8.58 8.17 -7.46
N ILE A 117 -9.02 7.34 -6.54
CA ILE A 117 -9.80 6.14 -6.84
C ILE A 117 -11.15 6.22 -6.15
N GLU A 118 -12.18 5.82 -6.88
CA GLU A 118 -13.53 5.70 -6.35
C GLU A 118 -14.01 4.28 -6.55
N PHE A 119 -14.63 3.71 -5.51
CA PHE A 119 -15.34 2.44 -5.59
C PHE A 119 -16.58 2.50 -4.73
N GLY A 120 -17.60 1.73 -5.12
CA GLY A 120 -18.84 1.65 -4.39
C GLY A 120 -19.34 0.22 -4.32
N TYR A 121 -20.21 -0.01 -3.34
CA TYR A 121 -20.82 -1.30 -3.13
C TYR A 121 -22.25 -1.16 -2.59
N LEU A 122 -23.00 -2.25 -2.74
CA LEU A 122 -24.30 -2.45 -2.13
C LEU A 122 -24.19 -3.59 -1.13
N ALA A 123 -24.56 -3.31 0.11
CA ALA A 123 -24.56 -4.29 1.19
C ALA A 123 -25.95 -4.44 1.79
N LEU A 124 -26.39 -5.69 1.99
CA LEU A 124 -27.67 -6.01 2.62
C LEU A 124 -27.50 -6.10 4.14
N CYS A 125 -28.36 -5.41 4.87
CA CYS A 125 -28.39 -5.43 6.33
C CYS A 125 -29.15 -6.67 6.85
N ALA A 126 -28.43 -7.77 7.12
CA ALA A 126 -29.07 -9.04 7.49
C ALA A 126 -29.47 -9.12 8.98
N LYS A 127 -29.00 -8.20 9.83
CA LYS A 127 -29.27 -8.23 11.27
C LYS A 127 -29.49 -6.84 11.85
N ARG A 128 -30.50 -6.71 12.72
CA ARG A 128 -30.73 -5.48 13.49
C ARG A 128 -29.62 -5.24 14.50
N GLY A 129 -29.09 -4.02 14.55
CA GLY A 129 -28.10 -3.61 15.54
C GLY A 129 -27.50 -2.25 15.24
N TYR A 130 -26.65 -1.77 16.15
CA TYR A 130 -25.77 -0.63 15.89
C TYR A 130 -24.42 -1.19 15.44
N PHE A 131 -24.00 -0.82 14.24
CA PHE A 131 -22.72 -1.22 13.67
C PHE A 131 -21.92 0.02 13.31
N ASP A 132 -20.62 -0.02 13.61
CA ASP A 132 -19.69 1.02 13.20
C ASP A 132 -19.00 0.59 11.89
N VAL A 133 -19.15 1.41 10.85
CA VAL A 133 -18.61 1.16 9.50
C VAL A 133 -17.55 2.22 9.16
N ARG A 134 -16.82 2.77 10.14
CA ARG A 134 -15.86 3.87 9.93
C ARG A 134 -14.47 3.45 9.48
N ASN A 135 -14.09 2.19 9.64
CA ASN A 135 -12.70 1.76 9.40
C ASN A 135 -12.46 1.37 7.94
N ILE A 136 -11.81 2.27 7.20
CA ILE A 136 -11.20 1.99 5.90
C ILE A 136 -9.75 1.59 6.17
N ASP A 137 -9.43 0.33 5.90
CA ASP A 137 -8.08 -0.21 6.00
C ASP A 137 -7.37 -0.02 4.65
N PHE A 138 -6.08 0.30 4.69
CA PHE A 138 -5.26 0.40 3.49
C PHE A 138 -3.86 -0.16 3.71
N GLU A 139 -3.31 -0.76 2.66
CA GLU A 139 -1.97 -1.31 2.63
C GLU A 139 -1.23 -0.79 1.39
N ALA A 140 -0.05 -0.23 1.59
CA ALA A 140 0.80 0.30 0.53
C ALA A 140 2.07 -0.54 0.42
N ARG A 141 2.38 -1.00 -0.79
CA ARG A 141 3.58 -1.78 -1.09
C ARG A 141 4.36 -1.12 -2.22
N HIS A 142 5.64 -0.84 -1.96
CA HIS A 142 6.55 -0.28 -2.94
C HIS A 142 7.36 -1.41 -3.61
N PRO A 143 7.45 -1.47 -4.95
CA PRO A 143 8.12 -2.57 -5.66
C PRO A 143 9.63 -2.67 -5.38
N LEU A 144 10.27 -1.55 -4.99
CA LEU A 144 11.70 -1.49 -4.69
C LEU A 144 12.03 -1.53 -3.19
N MET A 145 11.03 -1.56 -2.31
CA MET A 145 11.26 -1.82 -0.88
C MET A 145 10.84 -3.25 -0.60
N ILE A 146 11.84 -4.09 -0.34
CA ILE A 146 11.72 -5.51 0.00
C ILE A 146 11.72 -5.64 1.51
#